data_AF-A0A928ELR6-F1
#
_entry.id   AF-A0A928ELR6-F1
#
_cell.length_a   1.000
_cell.length_b   1.000
_cell.length_c   1.000
_cell.angle_alpha   90.00
_cell.angle_beta   90.00
_cell.angle_gamma   90.00
#
_symmetry.space_group_name_H-M   'P 1'
#
loop_
_entity.id
_entity.type
_entity.pdbx_description
1 polymer ?
#
loop_
_entity_poly.entity_id
_entity_poly.type
_entity_poly.pdbx_seq_one_letter_code
_entity_poly.pdbx_strand_id
1 'polypeptide(L)'
;MRNTNKKGFTIVELVVVVAVIAILAAVLIPTFSGVIKKANESKDIQLVRNLNTALATDTEKNVTPSDAYAAAAEYGFDVAKINAKASGNAILWDSVNDIFCYLNDGEIEYVNDGKKNNAGDVDFWVVAAEPSDKYSTYLYGYTGDGSETISTGLDVGDCILSAVTYESDADQDVVIRTTRQCTVTIDAPNSNVDFYGFANTMAVTEVKGASLHIYGSVNELSVAKGHVAVESTGIVSNVVALAADASITNNGYIVEVADGVEIDGKEVGGDYEIATLAQLETFRDAVNDGNTFKGVIVKLTANITLNDGWTPIGEGARKIPAEGSDHTAYQGKFLGNAFRGTFNGNSKTISNLNNKGYAPAPGKITEGQYVYGFFGIVASDAVLKDITFTNVDIDTTRYADADGECVGALVGLAAGKLEVSNVKVSGSIKGYDAVGGVIGAVRDQDSAEGTRSVTINNCENNASVTATFGKAAGVIGYVGVNNANDAYLCTINNNKNNGRIQSFGANGSVAGILLYDGRAFNGSSVANGNVNTGNLYIPEVALSSNGTTHGFGFLGASVTGKIPNACTGITGNTNSGKLYAVSGNENEEISGIVLFAQNCIAKTGSDYTALVEANK
;
A
#
# COMPACT_ATOMS: atom_id res chain seq x y z
N MET A 1 32.01 59.90 -43.66
CA MET A 1 32.16 58.75 -42.74
C MET A 1 33.65 58.45 -42.62
N ARG A 2 34.25 58.57 -41.43
CA ARG A 2 35.67 58.22 -41.20
C ARG A 2 35.79 56.69 -41.21
N ASN A 3 36.45 56.11 -42.22
CA ASN A 3 36.82 54.69 -42.21
C ASN A 3 37.96 54.51 -41.19
N THR A 4 37.65 53.88 -40.07
CA THR A 4 38.65 53.37 -39.14
C THR A 4 39.32 52.15 -39.79
N ASN A 5 40.63 52.23 -40.05
CA ASN A 5 41.42 51.07 -40.46
C ASN A 5 41.36 50.02 -39.35
N LYS A 6 40.49 49.01 -39.51
CA LYS A 6 40.52 47.81 -38.68
C LYS A 6 41.78 47.04 -39.08
N LYS A 7 42.84 47.13 -38.28
CA LYS A 7 44.03 46.27 -38.40
C LYS A 7 43.57 44.83 -38.22
N GLY A 8 43.55 44.04 -39.29
CA GLY A 8 43.32 42.59 -39.21
C GLY A 8 44.57 41.89 -38.67
N PHE A 9 44.38 40.85 -37.86
CA PHE A 9 45.46 39.97 -37.39
C PHE A 9 46.19 39.34 -38.59
N THR A 10 47.51 39.21 -38.51
CA THR A 10 48.30 38.46 -39.51
C THR A 10 48.12 36.96 -39.29
N ILE A 11 48.21 36.17 -40.36
CA ILE A 11 48.11 34.70 -40.29
C ILE A 11 49.18 34.12 -39.36
N VAL A 12 50.40 34.69 -39.35
CA VAL A 12 51.50 34.24 -38.48
C VAL A 12 51.16 34.42 -37.00
N GLU A 13 50.58 35.57 -36.62
CA GLU A 13 50.14 35.80 -35.24
C GLU A 13 49.05 34.81 -34.82
N LEU A 14 48.11 34.50 -35.72
CA LEU A 14 47.05 33.53 -35.44
C LEU A 14 47.62 32.12 -35.21
N VAL A 15 48.56 31.68 -36.04
CA VAL A 15 49.17 30.34 -35.92
C VAL A 15 49.97 30.18 -34.63
N VAL A 16 50.74 31.20 -34.23
CA VAL A 16 51.49 31.18 -32.97
C VAL A 16 50.53 31.09 -31.77
N VAL A 17 49.42 31.84 -31.79
CA VAL A 17 48.43 31.81 -30.73
C VAL A 17 47.80 30.42 -30.60
N VAL A 18 47.40 29.79 -31.71
CA VAL A 18 46.83 28.43 -31.68
C VAL A 18 47.85 27.41 -31.19
N ALA A 19 49.13 27.53 -31.57
CA ALA A 19 50.19 26.64 -31.10
C ALA A 19 50.43 26.73 -29.58
N VAL A 20 50.43 27.94 -29.01
CA VAL A 20 50.57 28.14 -27.56
C VAL A 20 49.35 27.59 -26.81
N ILE A 21 48.13 27.87 -27.31
CA ILE A 21 46.89 27.31 -26.72
C ILE A 21 46.94 25.78 -26.76
N ALA A 22 47.44 25.17 -27.83
CA ALA A 22 47.56 23.72 -27.95
C ALA A 22 48.51 23.12 -26.89
N ILE A 23 49.68 23.71 -26.67
CA ILE A 23 50.63 23.25 -25.64
C ILE A 23 50.04 23.41 -24.23
N LEU A 24 49.41 24.56 -23.97
CA LEU A 24 48.75 24.81 -22.67
C LEU A 24 47.61 23.80 -22.44
N ALA A 25 46.76 23.58 -23.44
CA ALA A 25 45.67 22.62 -23.36
C ALA A 25 46.16 21.19 -23.09
N ALA A 26 47.28 20.78 -23.72
CA ALA A 26 47.84 19.43 -23.56
C ALA A 26 48.23 19.09 -22.11
N VAL A 27 48.70 20.07 -21.33
CA VAL A 27 49.06 19.87 -19.91
C VAL A 27 47.87 20.14 -18.98
N LEU A 28 47.03 21.11 -19.32
CA LEU A 28 45.91 21.53 -18.47
C LEU A 28 44.76 20.52 -18.44
N ILE A 29 44.38 19.91 -19.57
CA ILE A 29 43.23 19.00 -19.63
C ILE A 29 43.42 17.79 -18.70
N PRO A 30 44.55 17.05 -18.72
CA PRO A 30 44.77 15.93 -17.80
C PRO A 30 44.82 16.39 -16.34
N THR A 31 45.44 17.54 -16.07
CA THR A 31 45.57 18.10 -14.72
C THR A 31 44.20 18.44 -14.13
N PHE A 32 43.38 19.20 -14.86
CA PHE A 32 42.03 19.55 -14.42
C PHE A 32 41.13 18.33 -14.32
N SER A 33 41.22 17.38 -15.25
CA SER A 33 40.46 16.13 -15.18
C SER A 33 40.80 15.32 -13.92
N GLY A 34 42.08 15.22 -13.56
CA GLY A 34 42.52 14.57 -12.33
C GLY A 34 42.07 15.29 -11.05
N VAL A 35 42.11 16.64 -11.04
CA VAL A 35 41.61 17.43 -9.89
C VAL A 35 40.09 17.27 -9.73
N ILE A 36 39.33 17.25 -10.84
CA ILE A 36 37.89 17.01 -10.83
C ILE A 36 37.59 15.60 -10.33
N LYS A 37 38.31 14.57 -10.81
CA LYS A 37 38.16 13.18 -10.35
C LYS A 37 38.35 13.10 -8.83
N LYS A 38 39.48 13.63 -8.30
CA LYS A 38 39.76 13.65 -6.85
C LYS A 38 38.74 14.43 -6.01
N ALA A 39 38.22 15.54 -6.55
CA ALA A 39 37.16 16.30 -5.91
C ALA A 39 35.84 15.51 -5.87
N ASN A 40 35.56 14.72 -6.91
CA ASN A 40 34.40 13.82 -6.95
C ASN A 40 34.60 12.62 -6.02
N GLU A 41 35.77 11.98 -6.00
CA GLU A 41 36.12 10.92 -5.04
C GLU A 41 35.90 11.39 -3.59
N SER A 42 36.33 12.61 -3.26
CA SER A 42 36.12 13.18 -1.93
C SER A 42 34.64 13.37 -1.58
N LYS A 43 33.80 13.72 -2.57
CA LYS A 43 32.35 13.84 -2.39
C LYS A 43 31.69 12.48 -2.25
N ASP A 44 32.11 11.50 -3.03
CA ASP A 44 31.59 10.13 -3.00
C ASP A 44 31.91 9.48 -1.64
N ILE A 45 33.15 9.61 -1.15
CA ILE A 45 33.55 9.14 0.18
C ILE A 45 32.70 9.82 1.27
N GLN A 46 32.41 11.12 1.15
CA GLN A 46 31.53 11.82 2.10
C GLN A 46 30.09 11.30 2.03
N LEU A 47 29.57 10.98 0.84
CA LEU A 47 28.26 10.36 0.67
C LEU A 47 28.21 8.99 1.36
N VAL A 48 29.21 8.13 1.13
CA VAL A 48 29.31 6.81 1.78
C VAL A 48 29.31 6.93 3.31
N ARG A 49 30.04 7.90 3.89
CA ARG A 49 30.01 8.14 5.36
C ARG A 49 28.60 8.46 5.86
N ASN A 50 27.88 9.28 5.12
CA ASN A 50 26.55 9.71 5.52
C ASN A 50 25.54 8.56 5.38
N LEU A 51 25.64 7.75 4.32
CA LEU A 51 24.83 6.54 4.14
C LEU A 51 25.08 5.55 5.29
N ASN A 52 26.33 5.29 5.64
CA ASN A 52 26.65 4.41 6.78
C ASN A 52 26.18 4.96 8.13
N THR A 53 26.08 6.29 8.27
CA THR A 53 25.49 6.92 9.45
C THR A 53 23.99 6.67 9.53
N ALA A 54 23.29 6.64 8.39
CA ALA A 54 21.88 6.27 8.33
C ALA A 54 21.67 4.80 8.73
N LEU A 55 22.44 3.88 8.14
CA LEU A 55 22.34 2.44 8.44
C LEU A 55 22.65 2.11 9.90
N ALA A 56 23.61 2.82 10.51
CA ALA A 56 23.98 2.59 11.91
C ALA A 56 22.88 2.93 12.93
N THR A 57 21.78 3.54 12.49
CA THR A 57 20.61 3.80 13.34
C THR A 57 19.60 2.68 13.36
N ASP A 58 19.69 1.75 12.40
CA ASP A 58 18.91 0.54 12.43
C ASP A 58 19.42 -0.40 13.53
N THR A 59 18.49 -1.04 14.22
CA THR A 59 18.79 -2.00 15.29
C THR A 59 18.96 -3.42 14.78
N GLU A 60 18.49 -3.70 13.56
CA GLU A 60 18.58 -5.00 12.91
C GLU A 60 19.45 -4.92 11.66
N LYS A 61 19.97 -6.07 11.22
CA LYS A 61 20.76 -6.16 10.00
C LYS A 61 19.82 -6.10 8.80
N ASN A 62 20.14 -5.27 7.81
CA ASN A 62 19.43 -5.25 6.54
C ASN A 62 19.67 -6.56 5.78
N VAL A 63 18.59 -7.24 5.39
CA VAL A 63 18.66 -8.56 4.73
C VAL A 63 18.66 -8.41 3.21
N THR A 64 17.92 -7.43 2.70
CA THR A 64 17.86 -7.09 1.28
C THR A 64 18.44 -5.69 1.03
N PRO A 65 18.92 -5.39 -0.18
CA PRO A 65 19.31 -4.02 -0.51
C PRO A 65 18.11 -3.06 -0.44
N SER A 66 16.87 -3.53 -0.72
CA SER A 66 15.66 -2.73 -0.48
C SER A 66 15.57 -2.22 0.95
N ASP A 67 15.90 -3.04 1.96
CA ASP A 67 15.90 -2.62 3.37
C ASP A 67 16.96 -1.54 3.62
N ALA A 68 18.19 -1.78 3.17
CA ALA A 68 19.30 -0.85 3.33
C ALA A 68 19.04 0.51 2.64
N TYR A 69 18.44 0.49 1.46
CA TYR A 69 18.09 1.71 0.72
C TYR A 69 16.86 2.41 1.31
N ALA A 70 15.90 1.68 1.88
CA ALA A 70 14.80 2.27 2.63
C ALA A 70 15.31 3.01 3.88
N ALA A 71 16.22 2.39 4.64
CA ALA A 71 16.87 3.03 5.78
C ALA A 71 17.62 4.31 5.36
N ALA A 72 18.30 4.31 4.21
CA ALA A 72 18.91 5.52 3.68
C ALA A 72 17.86 6.59 3.28
N ALA A 73 16.74 6.19 2.67
CA ALA A 73 15.69 7.10 2.26
C ALA A 73 15.01 7.82 3.44
N GLU A 74 14.84 7.16 4.58
CA GLU A 74 14.32 7.77 5.82
C GLU A 74 15.19 8.94 6.32
N TYR A 75 16.49 8.91 6.02
CA TYR A 75 17.44 9.99 6.32
C TYR A 75 17.54 11.04 5.21
N GLY A 76 16.64 10.98 4.22
CA GLY A 76 16.53 11.96 3.13
C GLY A 76 17.49 11.71 1.97
N PHE A 77 18.09 10.51 1.87
CA PHE A 77 18.88 10.14 0.70
C PHE A 77 17.98 9.71 -0.45
N ASP A 78 18.22 10.28 -1.62
CA ASP A 78 17.57 9.85 -2.86
C ASP A 78 18.32 8.62 -3.40
N VAL A 79 17.70 7.44 -3.28
CA VAL A 79 18.27 6.15 -3.71
C VAL A 79 18.70 6.21 -5.17
N ALA A 80 17.94 6.91 -6.02
CA ALA A 80 18.24 7.12 -7.44
C ALA A 80 19.58 7.85 -7.69
N LYS A 81 20.09 8.53 -6.67
CA LYS A 81 21.32 9.35 -6.71
C LYS A 81 22.47 8.71 -5.95
N ILE A 82 22.33 7.49 -5.46
CA ILE A 82 23.43 6.73 -4.86
C ILE A 82 24.29 6.16 -6.00
N ASN A 83 25.11 7.03 -6.58
CA ASN A 83 26.11 6.68 -7.59
C ASN A 83 27.40 7.47 -7.38
N ALA A 84 28.52 6.90 -7.82
CA ALA A 84 29.80 7.59 -7.77
C ALA A 84 29.86 8.68 -8.84
N LYS A 85 30.35 9.87 -8.46
CA LYS A 85 30.59 10.97 -9.40
C LYS A 85 31.96 10.89 -10.05
N ALA A 86 32.90 10.17 -9.44
CA ALA A 86 34.21 9.94 -10.05
C ALA A 86 34.08 8.90 -11.17
N SER A 87 34.59 9.23 -12.36
CA SER A 87 34.57 8.32 -13.51
C SER A 87 35.36 7.03 -13.21
N GLY A 88 34.75 5.87 -13.48
CA GLY A 88 35.37 4.56 -13.26
C GLY A 88 35.16 3.97 -11.86
N ASN A 89 34.49 4.69 -10.97
CA ASN A 89 34.24 4.28 -9.58
C ASN A 89 32.76 3.94 -9.37
N ALA A 90 32.44 3.28 -8.27
CA ALA A 90 31.07 2.94 -7.88
C ALA A 90 30.86 3.06 -6.37
N ILE A 91 29.62 3.22 -5.95
CA ILE A 91 29.21 3.02 -4.56
C ILE A 91 28.47 1.71 -4.52
N LEU A 92 28.88 0.81 -3.62
CA LEU A 92 28.31 -0.51 -3.47
C LEU A 92 27.77 -0.67 -2.05
N TRP A 93 26.79 -1.55 -1.85
CA TRP A 93 26.41 -2.02 -0.52
C TRP A 93 26.90 -3.46 -0.34
N ASP A 94 27.56 -3.73 0.78
CA ASP A 94 28.05 -5.06 1.15
C ASP A 94 27.03 -5.74 2.07
N SER A 95 26.36 -6.77 1.57
CA SER A 95 25.32 -7.52 2.30
C SER A 95 25.88 -8.39 3.42
N VAL A 96 27.16 -8.77 3.38
CA VAL A 96 27.80 -9.56 4.44
C VAL A 96 28.01 -8.69 5.68
N ASN A 97 28.50 -7.47 5.47
CA ASN A 97 28.91 -6.56 6.53
C ASN A 97 27.87 -5.45 6.83
N ASP A 98 26.78 -5.38 6.06
CA ASP A 98 25.73 -4.37 6.12
C ASP A 98 26.28 -2.92 6.14
N ILE A 99 27.03 -2.59 5.10
CA ILE A 99 27.72 -1.31 5.01
C ILE A 99 27.91 -0.87 3.55
N PHE A 100 27.79 0.43 3.29
CA PHE A 100 28.20 1.00 2.01
C PHE A 100 29.73 1.11 1.92
N CYS A 101 30.27 0.73 0.76
CA CYS A 101 31.68 0.82 0.42
C CYS A 101 31.89 1.55 -0.92
N TYR A 102 33.12 2.01 -1.15
CA TYR A 102 33.50 2.75 -2.35
C TYR A 102 34.41 1.89 -3.21
N LEU A 103 34.05 1.66 -4.47
CA LEU A 103 34.91 1.02 -5.45
C LEU A 103 35.78 2.09 -6.10
N ASN A 104 37.08 2.11 -5.76
CA ASN A 104 38.05 3.05 -6.27
C ASN A 104 39.00 2.36 -7.26
N ASP A 105 38.83 2.61 -8.56
CA ASP A 105 39.66 2.03 -9.63
C ASP A 105 39.84 0.49 -9.53
N GLY A 106 38.81 -0.22 -9.06
CA GLY A 106 38.80 -1.69 -8.92
C GLY A 106 39.09 -2.21 -7.51
N GLU A 107 39.45 -1.35 -6.56
CA GLU A 107 39.69 -1.72 -5.17
C GLU A 107 38.52 -1.29 -4.27
N ILE A 108 38.09 -2.15 -3.35
CA ILE A 108 37.03 -1.85 -2.38
C ILE A 108 37.62 -1.09 -1.19
N GLU A 109 37.11 0.12 -0.97
CA GLU A 109 37.45 0.97 0.17
C GLU A 109 36.27 1.06 1.15
N TYR A 110 36.47 0.56 2.37
CA TYR A 110 35.52 0.74 3.46
C TYR A 110 35.78 2.06 4.18
N VAL A 111 34.77 2.92 4.21
CA VAL A 111 34.91 4.24 4.82
C VAL A 111 34.57 4.16 6.31
N ASN A 112 35.58 4.39 7.16
CA ASN A 112 35.52 4.51 8.63
C ASN A 112 35.38 3.23 9.48
N ASP A 113 35.74 2.03 9.02
CA ASP A 113 35.59 0.83 9.86
C ASP A 113 36.78 -0.15 9.89
N GLY A 114 36.88 -0.90 10.99
CA GLY A 114 37.87 -1.94 11.26
C GLY A 114 37.60 -3.25 10.50
N LYS A 115 38.26 -4.34 10.90
CA LYS A 115 38.23 -5.63 10.19
C LYS A 115 36.80 -6.08 9.85
N LYS A 116 36.55 -6.34 8.57
CA LYS A 116 35.30 -6.85 8.00
C LYS A 116 35.42 -8.33 7.61
N ASN A 117 34.29 -9.01 7.54
CA ASN A 117 34.23 -10.37 6.99
C ASN A 117 34.49 -10.32 5.48
N ASN A 118 35.00 -11.42 4.91
CA ASN A 118 35.24 -11.50 3.48
C ASN A 118 33.92 -11.60 2.73
N ALA A 119 33.66 -10.61 1.87
CA ALA A 119 32.57 -10.59 0.90
C ALA A 119 33.12 -10.99 -0.49
N GLY A 120 32.37 -11.83 -1.21
CA GLY A 120 32.58 -12.15 -2.63
C GLY A 120 31.95 -11.11 -3.55
N ASP A 121 32.16 -11.27 -4.86
CA ASP A 121 31.62 -10.32 -5.84
C ASP A 121 30.07 -10.23 -5.76
N VAL A 122 29.36 -11.34 -5.58
CA VAL A 122 27.88 -11.35 -5.46
C VAL A 122 27.35 -10.78 -4.15
N ASP A 123 28.20 -10.57 -3.14
CA ASP A 123 27.79 -9.93 -1.88
C ASP A 123 27.77 -8.40 -2.00
N PHE A 124 28.37 -7.85 -3.05
CA PHE A 124 28.33 -6.42 -3.33
C PHE A 124 27.15 -6.09 -4.23
N TRP A 125 26.40 -5.05 -3.86
CA TRP A 125 25.22 -4.58 -4.54
C TRP A 125 25.45 -3.22 -5.19
N VAL A 126 25.14 -3.13 -6.49
CA VAL A 126 25.20 -1.88 -7.26
C VAL A 126 23.80 -1.43 -7.63
N VAL A 127 23.53 -0.12 -7.55
CA VAL A 127 22.33 0.48 -8.15
C VAL A 127 22.57 0.65 -9.64
N ALA A 128 21.79 -0.05 -10.48
CA ALA A 128 21.94 0.01 -11.93
C ALA A 128 20.59 -0.09 -12.66
N ALA A 129 20.56 0.39 -13.90
CA ALA A 129 19.38 0.30 -14.77
C ALA A 129 19.25 -1.06 -15.45
N GLU A 130 20.31 -1.87 -15.44
CA GLU A 130 20.35 -3.21 -16.03
C GLU A 130 21.17 -4.12 -15.10
N PRO A 131 20.90 -5.44 -15.05
CA PRO A 131 21.65 -6.38 -14.21
C PRO A 131 23.16 -6.40 -14.51
N SER A 132 23.98 -6.52 -13.46
CA SER A 132 25.44 -6.67 -13.56
C SER A 132 25.87 -8.14 -13.59
N ASP A 133 26.79 -8.47 -14.49
CA ASP A 133 27.42 -9.81 -14.59
C ASP A 133 28.45 -10.09 -13.47
N LYS A 134 28.78 -9.08 -12.65
CA LYS A 134 29.83 -9.19 -11.63
C LYS A 134 29.27 -9.03 -10.23
N TYR A 135 28.58 -7.93 -9.98
CA TYR A 135 28.01 -7.61 -8.68
C TYR A 135 26.51 -7.92 -8.68
N SER A 136 25.92 -8.13 -7.51
CA SER A 136 24.47 -8.18 -7.38
C SER A 136 23.86 -6.80 -7.67
N THR A 137 22.61 -6.76 -8.14
CA THR A 137 22.02 -5.52 -8.66
C THR A 137 20.75 -5.14 -7.93
N TYR A 138 20.69 -3.91 -7.42
CA TYR A 138 19.45 -3.23 -7.10
C TYR A 138 18.99 -2.45 -8.33
N LEU A 139 17.90 -2.90 -8.94
CA LEU A 139 17.43 -2.40 -10.22
C LEU A 139 16.69 -1.07 -10.04
N TYR A 140 17.13 -0.05 -10.76
CA TYR A 140 16.52 1.26 -10.73
C TYR A 140 16.55 1.93 -12.10
N GLY A 141 15.39 2.43 -12.54
CA GLY A 141 15.27 3.07 -13.84
C GLY A 141 15.38 2.10 -15.01
N TYR A 142 14.96 0.85 -14.80
CA TYR A 142 14.97 -0.22 -15.80
C TYR A 142 14.29 0.18 -17.11
N THR A 143 14.92 -0.16 -18.24
CA THR A 143 14.41 0.15 -19.58
C THR A 143 14.31 -1.06 -20.51
N GLY A 144 14.60 -2.26 -20.02
CA GLY A 144 14.56 -3.48 -20.80
C GLY A 144 13.14 -3.94 -21.15
N ASP A 145 13.06 -5.10 -21.80
CA ASP A 145 11.80 -5.65 -22.34
C ASP A 145 10.93 -6.37 -21.28
N GLY A 146 11.41 -6.38 -20.03
CA GLY A 146 10.73 -6.99 -18.90
C GLY A 146 11.17 -8.42 -18.62
N SER A 147 12.19 -8.95 -19.29
CA SER A 147 12.74 -10.27 -19.02
C SER A 147 14.25 -10.23 -18.83
N GLU A 148 14.76 -10.81 -17.74
CA GLU A 148 16.20 -10.84 -17.47
C GLU A 148 16.71 -12.25 -17.20
N THR A 149 17.90 -12.55 -17.71
CA THR A 149 18.69 -13.74 -17.31
C THR A 149 19.91 -13.25 -16.54
N ILE A 150 20.08 -13.76 -15.32
CA ILE A 150 21.08 -13.30 -14.35
C ILE A 150 21.88 -14.47 -13.78
N SER A 151 23.10 -14.19 -13.34
CA SER A 151 23.98 -15.14 -12.64
C SER A 151 24.46 -14.62 -11.27
N THR A 152 24.08 -13.38 -10.92
CA THR A 152 24.32 -12.69 -9.64
C THR A 152 23.00 -12.44 -8.91
N GLY A 153 23.02 -11.85 -7.71
CA GLY A 153 21.80 -11.47 -7.00
C GLY A 153 21.06 -10.30 -7.68
N LEU A 154 19.75 -10.26 -7.51
CA LEU A 154 18.88 -9.23 -8.10
C LEU A 154 17.81 -8.82 -7.10
N ASP A 155 17.65 -7.51 -6.92
CA ASP A 155 16.50 -6.91 -6.26
C ASP A 155 15.90 -5.90 -7.22
N VAL A 156 14.66 -6.12 -7.64
CA VAL A 156 14.03 -5.25 -8.63
C VAL A 156 13.61 -3.88 -8.06
N GLY A 157 13.71 -3.67 -6.74
CA GLY A 157 13.21 -2.46 -6.09
C GLY A 157 11.71 -2.28 -6.38
N ASP A 158 11.37 -1.15 -7.01
CA ASP A 158 10.02 -0.83 -7.50
C ASP A 158 9.81 -1.16 -9.00
N CYS A 159 10.84 -1.68 -9.68
CA CYS A 159 10.72 -2.09 -11.08
C CYS A 159 9.83 -3.33 -11.21
N ILE A 160 9.13 -3.44 -12.34
CA ILE A 160 8.29 -4.60 -12.66
C ILE A 160 8.93 -5.35 -13.83
N LEU A 161 9.31 -6.60 -13.59
CA LEU A 161 9.77 -7.53 -14.61
C LEU A 161 8.70 -8.60 -14.84
N SER A 162 8.46 -8.94 -16.10
CA SER A 162 7.62 -10.07 -16.51
C SER A 162 8.26 -11.42 -16.23
N ALA A 163 9.60 -11.51 -16.29
CA ALA A 163 10.33 -12.74 -16.01
C ALA A 163 11.77 -12.48 -15.51
N VAL A 164 12.24 -13.37 -14.64
CA VAL A 164 13.64 -13.45 -14.18
C VAL A 164 14.07 -14.91 -14.24
N THR A 165 15.19 -15.18 -14.92
CA THR A 165 15.83 -16.50 -14.93
C THR A 165 17.19 -16.38 -14.24
N TYR A 166 17.34 -17.01 -13.07
CA TYR A 166 18.63 -17.17 -12.44
C TYR A 166 19.27 -18.48 -12.91
N GLU A 167 20.42 -18.37 -13.58
CA GLU A 167 21.16 -19.49 -14.15
C GLU A 167 22.63 -19.40 -13.72
N SER A 168 23.09 -20.34 -12.89
CA SER A 168 24.49 -20.39 -12.45
C SER A 168 24.94 -21.76 -11.98
N ASP A 169 26.11 -22.19 -12.46
CA ASP A 169 26.84 -23.36 -11.96
C ASP A 169 27.78 -23.02 -10.78
N ALA A 170 27.87 -21.76 -10.34
CA ALA A 170 28.78 -21.36 -9.27
C ALA A 170 28.26 -21.77 -7.87
N ASP A 171 29.18 -22.11 -6.98
CA ASP A 171 28.91 -22.28 -5.55
C ASP A 171 28.96 -20.90 -4.89
N GLN A 172 27.79 -20.29 -4.74
CA GLN A 172 27.63 -18.92 -4.28
C GLN A 172 26.27 -18.74 -3.59
N ASP A 173 26.17 -17.73 -2.74
CA ASP A 173 24.94 -17.36 -2.05
C ASP A 173 24.39 -16.09 -2.72
N VAL A 174 23.14 -16.13 -3.19
CA VAL A 174 22.50 -14.98 -3.84
C VAL A 174 21.14 -14.69 -3.23
N VAL A 175 20.76 -13.42 -3.27
CA VAL A 175 19.41 -12.96 -2.95
C VAL A 175 18.70 -12.58 -4.25
N ILE A 176 17.47 -13.06 -4.38
CA ILE A 176 16.57 -12.69 -5.48
C ILE A 176 15.31 -12.09 -4.88
N ARG A 177 15.00 -10.85 -5.24
CA ARG A 177 13.76 -10.17 -4.86
C ARG A 177 13.08 -9.62 -6.11
N THR A 178 11.89 -10.13 -6.38
CA THR A 178 11.03 -9.68 -7.48
C THR A 178 9.74 -9.07 -6.95
N THR A 179 8.99 -8.39 -7.82
CA THR A 179 7.66 -7.85 -7.51
C THR A 179 6.62 -8.43 -8.47
N ARG A 180 5.35 -8.13 -8.21
CA ARG A 180 4.13 -8.40 -9.02
C ARG A 180 4.35 -8.98 -10.43
N GLN A 181 3.59 -10.04 -10.74
CA GLN A 181 3.45 -10.62 -12.10
C GLN A 181 4.73 -11.24 -12.70
N CYS A 182 5.83 -11.30 -11.95
CA CYS A 182 7.08 -11.90 -12.41
C CYS A 182 7.01 -13.43 -12.43
N THR A 183 7.46 -14.03 -13.54
CA THR A 183 7.80 -15.47 -13.60
C THR A 183 9.26 -15.66 -13.22
N VAL A 184 9.53 -16.45 -12.19
CA VAL A 184 10.89 -16.73 -11.71
C VAL A 184 11.29 -18.14 -12.11
N THR A 185 12.42 -18.27 -12.80
CA THR A 185 13.03 -19.57 -13.11
C THR A 185 14.37 -19.68 -12.39
N ILE A 186 14.60 -20.78 -11.68
CA ILE A 186 15.85 -21.05 -10.96
C ILE A 186 16.51 -22.31 -11.54
N ASP A 187 17.71 -22.15 -12.09
CA ASP A 187 18.61 -23.22 -12.51
C ASP A 187 19.98 -23.00 -11.86
N ALA A 188 20.14 -23.56 -10.65
CA ALA A 188 21.21 -23.25 -9.73
C ALA A 188 21.75 -24.52 -9.03
N PRO A 189 22.34 -25.47 -9.77
CA PRO A 189 22.74 -26.76 -9.22
C PRO A 189 23.73 -26.68 -8.05
N ASN A 190 24.47 -25.57 -7.92
CA ASN A 190 25.47 -25.37 -6.86
C ASN A 190 25.21 -24.16 -5.95
N SER A 191 24.30 -23.25 -6.30
CA SER A 191 24.11 -22.00 -5.54
C SER A 191 23.07 -22.15 -4.43
N ASN A 192 23.22 -21.36 -3.36
CA ASN A 192 22.14 -21.07 -2.43
C ASN A 192 21.43 -19.78 -2.87
N VAL A 193 20.10 -19.78 -2.84
CA VAL A 193 19.22 -18.75 -3.34
C VAL A 193 18.21 -18.41 -2.25
N ASP A 194 18.27 -17.20 -1.75
CA ASP A 194 17.25 -16.65 -0.86
C ASP A 194 16.27 -15.80 -1.67
N PHE A 195 15.01 -16.20 -1.69
CA PHE A 195 13.97 -15.53 -2.44
C PHE A 195 13.06 -14.67 -1.55
N TYR A 196 12.94 -13.38 -1.91
CA TYR A 196 12.05 -12.41 -1.28
C TYR A 196 11.08 -11.80 -2.30
N GLY A 197 10.07 -11.08 -1.82
CA GLY A 197 9.09 -10.42 -2.68
C GLY A 197 8.07 -11.40 -3.26
N PHE A 198 7.80 -11.33 -4.57
CA PHE A 198 6.69 -12.05 -5.19
C PHE A 198 7.04 -12.72 -6.52
N ALA A 199 6.62 -13.98 -6.69
CA ALA A 199 6.61 -14.69 -7.97
C ALA A 199 5.19 -15.15 -8.30
N ASN A 200 4.71 -14.82 -9.51
CA ASN A 200 3.44 -15.37 -10.01
C ASN A 200 3.59 -16.87 -10.29
N THR A 201 4.71 -17.24 -10.89
CA THR A 201 5.09 -18.64 -11.10
C THR A 201 6.56 -18.74 -10.75
N MET A 202 6.93 -19.79 -10.02
CA MET A 202 8.32 -20.16 -9.75
C MET A 202 8.56 -21.57 -10.29
N ALA A 203 9.47 -21.66 -11.26
CA ALA A 203 9.91 -22.92 -11.84
C ALA A 203 11.35 -23.21 -11.40
N VAL A 204 11.54 -24.24 -10.59
CA VAL A 204 12.85 -24.68 -10.14
C VAL A 204 13.28 -25.86 -11.01
N THR A 205 14.23 -25.61 -11.91
CA THR A 205 14.84 -26.63 -12.78
C THR A 205 15.76 -27.53 -11.97
N GLU A 206 16.71 -26.94 -11.24
CA GLU A 206 17.61 -27.66 -10.35
C GLU A 206 18.15 -26.70 -9.28
N VAL A 207 18.22 -27.19 -8.04
CA VAL A 207 18.90 -26.50 -6.92
C VAL A 207 19.70 -27.51 -6.08
N LYS A 208 20.76 -27.03 -5.43
CA LYS A 208 21.55 -27.80 -4.46
C LYS A 208 20.69 -28.29 -3.28
N GLY A 209 21.17 -29.31 -2.55
CA GLY A 209 20.49 -29.86 -1.39
C GLY A 209 20.28 -28.82 -0.28
N ALA A 210 19.02 -28.39 -0.13
CA ALA A 210 18.48 -27.35 0.74
C ALA A 210 19.03 -25.95 0.46
N SER A 211 18.91 -25.51 -0.80
CA SER A 211 19.55 -24.29 -1.26
C SER A 211 18.60 -23.25 -1.84
N LEU A 212 17.30 -23.50 -1.96
CA LEU A 212 16.33 -22.43 -2.23
C LEU A 212 15.49 -22.19 -0.99
N HIS A 213 15.60 -21.00 -0.41
CA HIS A 213 14.81 -20.54 0.72
C HIS A 213 13.80 -19.49 0.26
N ILE A 214 12.51 -19.75 0.46
CA ILE A 214 11.43 -18.84 0.08
C ILE A 214 10.98 -18.08 1.33
N TYR A 215 11.31 -16.80 1.40
CA TYR A 215 10.83 -15.88 2.43
C TYR A 215 9.65 -15.01 1.96
N GLY A 216 9.48 -14.87 0.64
CA GLY A 216 8.41 -14.13 -0.03
C GLY A 216 7.16 -14.97 -0.35
N SER A 217 6.36 -14.49 -1.30
CA SER A 217 5.13 -15.14 -1.76
C SER A 217 5.30 -15.72 -3.16
N VAL A 218 4.93 -16.98 -3.34
CA VAL A 218 4.89 -17.68 -4.64
C VAL A 218 3.47 -18.15 -4.90
N ASN A 219 2.89 -17.76 -6.03
CA ASN A 219 1.54 -18.21 -6.39
C ASN A 219 1.54 -19.66 -6.87
N GLU A 220 2.34 -19.99 -7.88
CA GLU A 220 2.48 -21.36 -8.39
C GLU A 220 3.94 -21.81 -8.33
N LEU A 221 4.21 -22.88 -7.58
CA LEU A 221 5.55 -23.45 -7.42
C LEU A 221 5.63 -24.80 -8.13
N SER A 222 6.67 -24.97 -8.96
CA SER A 222 7.05 -26.27 -9.53
C SER A 222 8.52 -26.56 -9.26
N VAL A 223 8.84 -27.79 -8.85
CA VAL A 223 10.21 -28.20 -8.51
C VAL A 223 10.57 -29.50 -9.21
N ALA A 224 11.52 -29.42 -10.14
CA ALA A 224 11.98 -30.55 -10.94
C ALA A 224 13.12 -31.34 -10.28
N LYS A 225 14.01 -30.68 -9.53
CA LYS A 225 15.11 -31.33 -8.82
C LYS A 225 15.64 -30.48 -7.68
N GLY A 226 16.04 -31.12 -6.58
CA GLY A 226 16.67 -30.45 -5.43
C GLY A 226 15.76 -30.30 -4.22
N HIS A 227 16.03 -29.32 -3.36
CA HIS A 227 15.23 -29.08 -2.16
C HIS A 227 14.91 -27.60 -1.97
N VAL A 228 13.64 -27.32 -1.68
CA VAL A 228 13.13 -25.98 -1.40
C VAL A 228 12.64 -25.91 0.05
N ALA A 229 13.07 -24.91 0.78
CA ALA A 229 12.55 -24.58 2.10
C ALA A 229 11.60 -23.38 1.98
N VAL A 230 10.32 -23.58 2.28
CA VAL A 230 9.38 -22.46 2.47
C VAL A 230 9.59 -21.97 3.90
N GLU A 231 10.25 -20.84 4.06
CA GLU A 231 10.69 -20.34 5.36
C GLU A 231 9.54 -19.75 6.18
N SER A 232 9.78 -19.40 7.44
CA SER A 232 8.70 -19.02 8.37
C SER A 232 7.81 -17.84 7.94
N THR A 233 8.29 -16.98 7.05
CA THR A 233 7.54 -15.89 6.40
C THR A 233 7.08 -16.26 4.98
N GLY A 234 7.61 -17.34 4.41
CA GLY A 234 7.31 -17.81 3.06
C GLY A 234 5.86 -18.28 2.92
N ILE A 235 5.25 -17.90 1.80
CA ILE A 235 3.88 -18.26 1.44
C ILE A 235 3.89 -18.88 0.05
N VAL A 236 3.34 -20.09 -0.09
CA VAL A 236 3.11 -20.72 -1.39
C VAL A 236 1.61 -20.99 -1.57
N SER A 237 0.99 -20.41 -2.60
CA SER A 237 -0.45 -20.60 -2.84
C SER A 237 -0.74 -21.97 -3.44
N ASN A 238 0.08 -22.48 -4.36
CA ASN A 238 -0.14 -23.81 -4.93
C ASN A 238 1.19 -24.44 -5.34
N VAL A 239 1.49 -25.63 -4.81
CA VAL A 239 2.55 -26.48 -5.36
C VAL A 239 1.97 -27.30 -6.51
N VAL A 240 2.20 -26.85 -7.74
CA VAL A 240 1.58 -27.42 -8.94
C VAL A 240 2.28 -28.70 -9.42
N ALA A 241 3.57 -28.86 -9.12
CA ALA A 241 4.32 -30.06 -9.47
C ALA A 241 5.55 -30.26 -8.57
N LEU A 242 5.77 -31.50 -8.13
CA LEU A 242 6.96 -31.93 -7.41
C LEU A 242 7.47 -33.23 -8.05
N ALA A 243 8.67 -33.18 -8.63
CA ALA A 243 9.28 -34.35 -9.26
C ALA A 243 9.89 -35.32 -8.23
N ALA A 244 10.20 -36.54 -8.66
CA ALA A 244 10.71 -37.60 -7.78
C ALA A 244 12.05 -37.29 -7.10
N ASP A 245 12.91 -36.50 -7.78
CA ASP A 245 14.22 -36.07 -7.26
C ASP A 245 14.15 -34.69 -6.57
N ALA A 246 12.94 -34.25 -6.21
CA ALA A 246 12.68 -32.98 -5.55
C ALA A 246 12.00 -33.18 -4.19
N SER A 247 12.23 -32.23 -3.28
CA SER A 247 11.60 -32.21 -1.95
C SER A 247 11.32 -30.78 -1.49
N ILE A 248 10.33 -30.62 -0.61
CA ILE A 248 9.97 -29.34 -0.02
C ILE A 248 9.83 -29.48 1.49
N THR A 249 10.48 -28.59 2.25
CA THR A 249 10.19 -28.40 3.68
C THR A 249 9.32 -27.17 3.87
N ASN A 250 8.17 -27.31 4.50
CA ASN A 250 7.27 -26.22 4.86
C ASN A 250 7.50 -25.75 6.30
N ASN A 251 8.28 -24.69 6.48
CA ASN A 251 8.38 -23.95 7.75
C ASN A 251 7.44 -22.73 7.79
N GLY A 252 6.96 -22.29 6.64
CA GLY A 252 6.04 -21.16 6.44
C GLY A 252 4.59 -21.61 6.32
N TYR A 253 3.98 -21.27 5.17
CA TYR A 253 2.61 -21.62 4.86
C TYR A 253 2.45 -22.01 3.39
N ILE A 254 1.82 -23.17 3.17
CA ILE A 254 1.44 -23.65 1.84
C ILE A 254 -0.07 -23.84 1.86
N VAL A 255 -0.80 -23.23 0.93
CA VAL A 255 -2.27 -23.31 0.92
C VAL A 255 -2.74 -24.67 0.41
N GLU A 256 -2.24 -25.09 -0.75
CA GLU A 256 -2.61 -26.35 -1.38
C GLU A 256 -1.46 -26.93 -2.21
N VAL A 257 -1.56 -28.22 -2.51
CA VAL A 257 -0.60 -28.96 -3.35
C VAL A 257 -1.35 -29.86 -4.32
N ALA A 258 -0.72 -30.17 -5.45
CA ALA A 258 -1.25 -31.13 -6.43
C ALA A 258 -1.44 -32.54 -5.83
N ASP A 259 -2.37 -33.30 -6.41
CA ASP A 259 -2.69 -34.66 -5.96
C ASP A 259 -1.44 -35.57 -5.94
N GLY A 260 -1.23 -36.24 -4.79
CA GLY A 260 -0.10 -37.16 -4.61
C GLY A 260 1.24 -36.51 -4.26
N VAL A 261 1.26 -35.18 -4.09
CA VAL A 261 2.43 -34.46 -3.56
C VAL A 261 2.45 -34.57 -2.03
N GLU A 262 3.58 -35.03 -1.49
CA GLU A 262 3.86 -35.03 -0.04
C GLU A 262 4.85 -33.91 0.29
N ILE A 263 4.60 -33.21 1.40
CA ILE A 263 5.42 -32.08 1.86
C ILE A 263 5.86 -32.34 3.30
N ASP A 264 7.14 -32.14 3.58
CA ASP A 264 7.68 -32.25 4.94
C ASP A 264 7.43 -30.95 5.72
N GLY A 265 7.31 -31.04 7.06
CA GLY A 265 7.19 -29.87 7.93
C GLY A 265 5.75 -29.59 8.39
N LYS A 266 5.35 -28.31 8.39
CA LYS A 266 4.02 -27.88 8.80
C LYS A 266 2.94 -28.40 7.85
N GLU A 267 1.76 -28.63 8.41
CA GLU A 267 0.57 -29.05 7.65
C GLU A 267 0.26 -28.06 6.51
N VAL A 268 -0.08 -28.61 5.35
CA VAL A 268 -0.54 -27.86 4.18
C VAL A 268 -2.00 -27.45 4.40
N GLY A 269 -2.32 -26.21 4.09
CA GLY A 269 -3.62 -25.60 4.32
C GLY A 269 -3.81 -25.17 5.78
N GLY A 270 -5.06 -25.17 6.22
CA GLY A 270 -5.44 -24.70 7.57
C GLY A 270 -5.54 -23.18 7.67
N ASP A 271 -5.42 -22.66 8.90
CA ASP A 271 -5.40 -21.22 9.18
C ASP A 271 -3.97 -20.69 8.96
N TYR A 272 -3.83 -19.57 8.24
CA TYR A 272 -2.57 -18.81 8.18
C TYR A 272 -2.41 -17.97 9.46
N GLU A 273 -1.53 -18.41 10.35
CA GLU A 273 -1.35 -17.79 11.67
C GLU A 273 -0.31 -16.67 11.68
N ILE A 274 -0.68 -15.52 12.27
CA ILE A 274 0.17 -14.34 12.41
C ILE A 274 0.40 -14.05 13.90
N ALA A 275 1.65 -14.13 14.34
CA ALA A 275 2.10 -13.91 15.71
C ALA A 275 3.01 -12.67 15.86
N THR A 276 3.63 -12.19 14.79
CA THR A 276 4.59 -11.08 14.82
C THR A 276 4.25 -10.00 13.80
N LEU A 277 4.84 -8.81 13.96
CA LEU A 277 4.71 -7.74 12.99
C LEU A 277 5.29 -8.16 11.63
N ALA A 278 6.48 -8.77 11.60
CA ALA A 278 7.09 -9.26 10.37
C ALA A 278 6.16 -10.20 9.58
N GLN A 279 5.50 -11.16 10.25
CA GLN A 279 4.52 -12.04 9.58
C GLN A 279 3.30 -11.30 9.03
N LEU A 280 2.87 -10.24 9.73
CA LEU A 280 1.78 -9.39 9.29
C LEU A 280 2.17 -8.52 8.08
N GLU A 281 3.41 -8.06 8.04
CA GLU A 281 3.98 -7.31 6.92
C GLU A 281 4.16 -8.19 5.70
N THR A 282 4.66 -9.43 5.86
CA THR A 282 4.72 -10.40 4.75
C THR A 282 3.32 -10.72 4.20
N PHE A 283 2.32 -10.85 5.07
CA PHE A 283 0.92 -11.01 4.64
C PHE A 283 0.42 -9.81 3.83
N ARG A 284 0.66 -8.59 4.34
CA ARG A 284 0.32 -7.34 3.65
C ARG A 284 0.96 -7.28 2.28
N ASP A 285 2.25 -7.56 2.20
CA ASP A 285 3.03 -7.44 0.97
C ASP A 285 2.61 -8.50 -0.06
N ALA A 286 2.33 -9.73 0.38
CA ALA A 286 1.76 -10.77 -0.48
C ALA A 286 0.41 -10.35 -1.10
N VAL A 287 -0.49 -9.74 -0.31
CA VAL A 287 -1.76 -9.19 -0.85
C VAL A 287 -1.50 -8.04 -1.81
N ASN A 288 -0.63 -7.13 -1.42
CA ASN A 288 -0.25 -6.00 -2.25
C ASN A 288 0.32 -6.49 -3.58
N ASP A 289 1.06 -7.61 -3.61
CA ASP A 289 1.67 -8.12 -4.83
C ASP A 289 0.75 -8.98 -5.70
N GLY A 290 -0.34 -9.51 -5.14
CA GLY A 290 -1.42 -10.15 -5.93
C GLY A 290 -1.97 -11.44 -5.36
N ASN A 291 -1.43 -11.93 -4.25
CA ASN A 291 -2.01 -13.06 -3.55
C ASN A 291 -3.33 -12.63 -2.90
N THR A 292 -4.46 -13.15 -3.38
CA THR A 292 -5.77 -12.71 -2.90
C THR A 292 -6.20 -13.37 -1.59
N PHE A 293 -5.54 -14.47 -1.18
CA PHE A 293 -5.94 -15.33 -0.05
C PHE A 293 -7.39 -15.81 -0.12
N LYS A 294 -7.98 -15.89 -1.32
CA LYS A 294 -9.35 -16.36 -1.48
C LYS A 294 -9.51 -17.76 -0.88
N GLY A 295 -10.52 -17.93 -0.02
CA GLY A 295 -10.79 -19.19 0.68
C GLY A 295 -9.87 -19.49 1.87
N VAL A 296 -8.83 -18.69 2.12
CA VAL A 296 -7.91 -18.86 3.24
C VAL A 296 -8.43 -18.11 4.47
N ILE A 297 -8.25 -18.73 5.66
CA ILE A 297 -8.48 -18.07 6.95
C ILE A 297 -7.13 -17.56 7.46
N VAL A 298 -6.98 -16.24 7.56
CA VAL A 298 -5.85 -15.57 8.18
C VAL A 298 -6.21 -15.25 9.63
N LYS A 299 -5.38 -15.66 10.58
CA LYS A 299 -5.72 -15.62 12.01
C LYS A 299 -4.61 -15.00 12.85
N LEU A 300 -4.97 -14.02 13.67
CA LEU A 300 -4.03 -13.50 14.67
C LEU A 300 -3.91 -14.46 15.87
N THR A 301 -2.68 -14.73 16.29
CA THR A 301 -2.39 -15.52 17.50
C THR A 301 -1.81 -14.66 18.62
N ALA A 302 -1.30 -13.47 18.30
CA ALA A 302 -0.81 -12.48 19.24
C ALA A 302 -1.42 -11.08 18.98
N ASN A 303 -1.29 -10.19 19.96
CA ASN A 303 -1.52 -8.77 19.73
C ASN A 303 -0.33 -8.19 18.96
N ILE A 304 -0.57 -7.30 18.01
CA ILE A 304 0.48 -6.69 17.19
C ILE A 304 0.44 -5.18 17.39
N THR A 305 1.60 -4.58 17.61
CA THR A 305 1.78 -3.12 17.58
C THR A 305 2.40 -2.76 16.25
N LEU A 306 1.78 -1.83 15.52
CA LEU A 306 2.28 -1.34 14.23
C LEU A 306 3.34 -0.25 14.46
N ASN A 307 4.26 -0.14 13.50
CA ASN A 307 5.25 0.94 13.42
C ASN A 307 4.57 2.26 13.00
N ASP A 308 5.32 3.36 13.04
CA ASP A 308 4.89 4.61 12.42
C ASP A 308 4.80 4.41 10.89
N GLY A 309 3.63 4.70 10.30
CA GLY A 309 3.43 4.60 8.85
C GLY A 309 3.00 3.24 8.32
N TRP A 310 1.75 2.84 8.61
CA TRP A 310 1.20 1.61 8.05
C TRP A 310 0.93 1.73 6.55
N THR A 311 1.48 0.80 5.77
CA THR A 311 1.03 0.56 4.39
C THR A 311 -0.22 -0.32 4.40
N PRO A 312 -1.34 0.07 3.78
CA PRO A 312 -2.57 -0.73 3.79
C PRO A 312 -2.39 -2.11 3.13
N ILE A 313 -3.09 -3.12 3.66
CA ILE A 313 -3.24 -4.43 2.99
C ILE A 313 -4.21 -4.25 1.81
N GLY A 314 -3.73 -4.49 0.60
CA GLY A 314 -4.46 -4.14 -0.62
C GLY A 314 -4.45 -2.65 -0.89
N GLU A 315 -3.27 -2.05 -1.02
CA GLU A 315 -3.09 -0.64 -1.35
C GLU A 315 -3.86 -0.28 -2.64
N GLY A 316 -4.56 0.86 -2.60
CA GLY A 316 -5.49 1.25 -3.65
C GLY A 316 -5.49 2.74 -3.95
N ALA A 317 -5.36 3.09 -5.23
CA ALA A 317 -5.39 4.47 -5.68
C ALA A 317 -6.07 4.62 -7.05
N ARG A 318 -6.51 5.85 -7.36
CA ARG A 318 -6.98 6.25 -8.68
C ARG A 318 -6.50 7.66 -9.00
N LYS A 319 -6.14 7.89 -10.26
CA LYS A 319 -5.78 9.22 -10.76
C LYS A 319 -7.03 10.05 -11.02
N ILE A 320 -7.05 11.31 -10.59
CA ILE A 320 -8.08 12.27 -11.01
C ILE A 320 -7.60 12.89 -12.34
N PRO A 321 -8.43 12.95 -13.40
CA PRO A 321 -8.07 13.63 -14.63
C PRO A 321 -7.84 15.13 -14.43
N ALA A 322 -6.93 15.73 -15.22
CA ALA A 322 -6.75 17.19 -15.24
C ALA A 322 -8.06 17.91 -15.58
N GLU A 323 -8.28 19.10 -15.00
CA GLU A 323 -9.48 19.90 -15.25
C GLU A 323 -9.77 20.07 -16.76
N GLY A 324 -10.99 19.74 -17.19
CA GLY A 324 -11.44 19.91 -18.58
C GLY A 324 -11.22 18.70 -19.51
N SER A 325 -10.72 17.58 -19.00
CA SER A 325 -10.67 16.32 -19.74
C SER A 325 -12.00 15.55 -19.73
N ASP A 326 -12.22 14.65 -20.68
CA ASP A 326 -13.42 13.82 -20.73
C ASP A 326 -13.47 12.87 -19.51
N HIS A 327 -14.23 13.28 -18.50
CA HIS A 327 -14.36 12.60 -17.21
C HIS A 327 -15.09 11.24 -17.28
N THR A 328 -15.52 10.79 -18.46
CA THR A 328 -16.29 9.54 -18.63
C THR A 328 -15.47 8.26 -18.47
N ALA A 329 -14.13 8.34 -18.52
CA ALA A 329 -13.25 7.18 -18.34
C ALA A 329 -12.68 7.01 -16.91
N TYR A 330 -12.75 8.03 -16.05
CA TYR A 330 -11.94 8.07 -14.82
C TYR A 330 -12.65 8.60 -13.55
N GLN A 331 -13.98 8.61 -13.52
CA GLN A 331 -14.72 8.42 -12.25
C GLN A 331 -14.65 6.95 -11.77
N GLY A 332 -13.51 6.30 -12.03
CA GLY A 332 -13.37 4.87 -12.20
C GLY A 332 -12.92 4.09 -10.96
N LYS A 333 -12.86 2.77 -11.16
CA LYS A 333 -12.38 1.72 -10.25
C LYS A 333 -11.06 2.12 -9.58
N PHE A 334 -10.96 1.92 -8.26
CA PHE A 334 -9.68 2.04 -7.59
C PHE A 334 -8.79 0.88 -8.04
N LEU A 335 -7.55 1.20 -8.44
CA LEU A 335 -6.58 0.21 -8.86
C LEU A 335 -5.81 -0.26 -7.64
N GLY A 336 -5.82 -1.57 -7.41
CA GLY A 336 -5.15 -2.21 -6.29
C GLY A 336 -5.47 -3.70 -6.29
N ASN A 337 -4.61 -4.47 -5.65
CA ASN A 337 -4.92 -5.87 -5.36
C ASN A 337 -5.80 -5.91 -4.11
N ALA A 338 -6.78 -6.80 -4.09
CA ALA A 338 -7.76 -6.86 -3.03
C ALA A 338 -7.66 -8.17 -2.27
N PHE A 339 -7.76 -8.09 -0.95
CA PHE A 339 -7.93 -9.28 -0.11
C PHE A 339 -9.32 -9.89 -0.31
N ARG A 340 -9.39 -11.22 -0.44
CA ARG A 340 -10.62 -12.01 -0.64
C ARG A 340 -10.76 -13.19 0.33
N GLY A 341 -9.92 -13.24 1.36
CA GLY A 341 -9.96 -14.29 2.39
C GLY A 341 -10.83 -13.96 3.60
N THR A 342 -10.72 -14.78 4.64
CA THR A 342 -11.24 -14.47 5.97
C THR A 342 -10.12 -13.93 6.84
N PHE A 343 -10.24 -12.73 7.38
CA PHE A 343 -9.33 -12.24 8.43
C PHE A 343 -10.01 -12.34 9.80
N ASN A 344 -9.51 -13.24 10.63
CA ASN A 344 -9.97 -13.48 11.98
C ASN A 344 -8.96 -12.91 12.99
N GLY A 345 -9.29 -11.76 13.57
CA GLY A 345 -8.49 -11.16 14.63
C GLY A 345 -8.44 -11.98 15.91
N ASN A 346 -9.30 -13.00 16.07
CA ASN A 346 -9.27 -13.95 17.18
C ASN A 346 -9.25 -13.24 18.56
N SER A 347 -10.03 -12.18 18.68
CA SER A 347 -10.09 -11.28 19.83
C SER A 347 -8.76 -10.61 20.21
N LYS A 348 -7.80 -10.54 19.28
CA LYS A 348 -6.53 -9.83 19.45
C LYS A 348 -6.66 -8.35 19.10
N THR A 349 -5.64 -7.61 19.51
CA THR A 349 -5.53 -6.18 19.30
C THR A 349 -4.46 -5.86 18.27
N ILE A 350 -4.79 -4.93 17.36
CA ILE A 350 -3.83 -4.17 16.56
C ILE A 350 -3.73 -2.77 17.16
N SER A 351 -2.53 -2.36 17.56
CA SER A 351 -2.27 -1.05 18.16
C SER A 351 -1.47 -0.14 17.23
N ASN A 352 -1.66 1.18 17.36
CA ASN A 352 -0.88 2.23 16.67
C ASN A 352 -1.10 2.30 15.15
N LEU A 353 -2.29 1.98 14.64
CA LEU A 353 -2.60 2.19 13.22
C LEU A 353 -2.57 3.69 12.87
N ASN A 354 -1.60 4.10 12.06
CA ASN A 354 -1.40 5.48 11.63
C ASN A 354 -0.78 5.55 10.23
N ASN A 355 -0.87 6.71 9.58
CA ASN A 355 -0.34 6.95 8.23
C ASN A 355 0.88 7.89 8.19
N LYS A 356 1.66 8.00 9.29
CA LYS A 356 2.84 8.89 9.34
C LYS A 356 3.95 8.35 8.46
N GLY A 357 4.44 9.13 7.50
CA GLY A 357 5.48 8.65 6.57
C GLY A 357 4.96 7.69 5.50
N TYR A 358 3.67 7.31 5.53
CA TYR A 358 3.05 6.58 4.43
C TYR A 358 2.99 7.48 3.19
N ALA A 359 3.61 6.99 2.13
CA ALA A 359 3.50 7.53 0.79
C ALA A 359 2.71 6.53 -0.06
N PRO A 360 1.55 6.90 -0.63
CA PRO A 360 0.93 6.07 -1.65
C PRO A 360 1.93 5.83 -2.78
N ALA A 361 2.12 4.58 -3.20
CA ALA A 361 3.26 4.10 -3.98
C ALA A 361 3.80 5.10 -5.05
N PRO A 362 5.10 5.42 -5.04
CA PRO A 362 5.73 6.31 -6.02
C PRO A 362 5.50 5.80 -7.45
N GLY A 363 4.92 6.64 -8.29
CA GLY A 363 4.54 6.29 -9.67
C GLY A 363 3.05 6.05 -9.90
N LYS A 364 2.22 6.01 -8.84
CA LYS A 364 0.77 5.81 -8.99
C LYS A 364 -0.12 7.04 -8.84
N ILE A 365 0.31 8.14 -8.22
CA ILE A 365 -0.38 9.44 -8.37
C ILE A 365 0.52 10.61 -7.93
N THR A 366 0.69 11.60 -8.81
CA THR A 366 1.11 12.96 -8.45
C THR A 366 -0.08 13.88 -8.20
N GLU A 367 -1.29 13.43 -8.58
CA GLU A 367 -2.61 14.06 -8.36
C GLU A 367 -3.67 12.93 -8.33
N GLY A 368 -4.50 12.82 -7.29
CA GLY A 368 -5.60 11.85 -7.28
C GLY A 368 -6.19 11.48 -5.92
N GLN A 369 -6.78 10.29 -5.84
CA GLN A 369 -7.46 9.77 -4.66
C GLN A 369 -6.95 8.39 -4.28
N TYR A 370 -6.82 8.13 -2.98
CA TYR A 370 -6.44 6.82 -2.46
C TYR A 370 -7.39 6.35 -1.36
N VAL A 371 -7.29 5.06 -1.03
CA VAL A 371 -8.03 4.45 0.08
C VAL A 371 -7.08 4.17 1.22
N TYR A 372 -7.58 4.20 2.45
CA TYR A 372 -6.73 3.96 3.60
C TYR A 372 -7.47 3.27 4.75
N GLY A 373 -6.77 2.34 5.39
CA GLY A 373 -7.20 1.57 6.54
C GLY A 373 -6.19 0.46 6.82
N PHE A 374 -6.47 -0.40 7.81
CA PHE A 374 -5.68 -1.61 8.00
C PHE A 374 -5.66 -2.44 6.70
N PHE A 375 -6.85 -2.64 6.12
CA PHE A 375 -7.03 -2.98 4.72
C PHE A 375 -7.32 -1.72 3.91
N GLY A 376 -6.63 -1.55 2.78
CA GLY A 376 -6.96 -0.54 1.78
C GLY A 376 -8.18 -0.98 1.00
N ILE A 377 -8.04 -2.04 0.20
CA ILE A 377 -9.09 -2.66 -0.60
C ILE A 377 -9.32 -4.11 -0.18
N VAL A 378 -10.59 -4.44 0.05
CA VAL A 378 -11.09 -5.82 0.10
C VAL A 378 -12.12 -6.02 -1.00
N ALA A 379 -12.28 -7.25 -1.51
CA ALA A 379 -13.25 -7.56 -2.57
C ALA A 379 -14.25 -8.62 -2.11
N SER A 380 -15.24 -8.91 -2.97
CA SER A 380 -16.23 -9.96 -2.68
C SER A 380 -15.55 -11.26 -2.29
N ASP A 381 -16.07 -11.88 -1.23
CA ASP A 381 -15.54 -13.03 -0.46
C ASP A 381 -14.84 -12.65 0.85
N ALA A 382 -14.46 -11.38 1.04
CA ALA A 382 -13.83 -10.94 2.27
C ALA A 382 -14.75 -11.04 3.50
N VAL A 383 -14.27 -11.72 4.54
CA VAL A 383 -14.90 -11.80 5.87
C VAL A 383 -13.92 -11.30 6.92
N LEU A 384 -14.25 -10.24 7.65
CA LEU A 384 -13.35 -9.63 8.64
C LEU A 384 -14.00 -9.67 10.03
N LYS A 385 -13.36 -10.28 11.03
CA LYS A 385 -13.99 -10.46 12.34
C LYS A 385 -13.05 -10.45 13.52
N ASP A 386 -13.65 -10.20 14.69
CA ASP A 386 -13.05 -10.46 16.01
C ASP A 386 -11.73 -9.73 16.24
N ILE A 387 -11.65 -8.44 15.90
CA ILE A 387 -10.44 -7.61 16.03
C ILE A 387 -10.70 -6.30 16.76
N THR A 388 -9.76 -5.89 17.61
CA THR A 388 -9.77 -4.57 18.26
C THR A 388 -8.64 -3.71 17.72
N PHE A 389 -8.92 -2.47 17.31
CA PHE A 389 -7.95 -1.44 16.99
C PHE A 389 -7.88 -0.42 18.12
N THR A 390 -6.67 -0.12 18.59
CA THR A 390 -6.42 0.88 19.65
C THR A 390 -5.38 1.88 19.23
N ASN A 391 -5.49 3.11 19.72
CA ASN A 391 -4.56 4.19 19.39
C ASN A 391 -4.46 4.41 17.87
N VAL A 392 -5.62 4.45 17.20
CA VAL A 392 -5.70 4.80 15.79
C VAL A 392 -5.43 6.31 15.63
N ASP A 393 -4.55 6.68 14.71
CA ASP A 393 -4.19 8.07 14.38
C ASP A 393 -4.06 8.22 12.86
N ILE A 394 -5.21 8.24 12.18
CA ILE A 394 -5.27 8.35 10.71
C ILE A 394 -5.63 9.79 10.34
N ASP A 395 -4.76 10.47 9.60
CA ASP A 395 -5.02 11.77 8.96
C ASP A 395 -4.56 11.75 7.49
N THR A 396 -5.49 11.47 6.58
CA THR A 396 -5.23 11.39 5.13
C THR A 396 -5.62 12.68 4.39
N THR A 397 -5.65 13.83 5.08
CA THR A 397 -6.29 15.03 4.54
C THR A 397 -5.50 15.79 3.48
N ARG A 398 -4.20 15.52 3.32
CA ARG A 398 -3.44 15.80 2.09
C ARG A 398 -2.06 15.15 2.14
N TYR A 399 -1.73 14.33 1.15
CA TYR A 399 -0.35 13.90 0.88
C TYR A 399 -0.01 14.28 -0.57
N ALA A 400 0.97 15.16 -0.80
CA ALA A 400 1.49 15.51 -2.14
C ALA A 400 0.41 15.65 -3.23
N ASP A 401 -0.66 16.41 -2.95
CA ASP A 401 -1.81 16.66 -3.84
C ASP A 401 -2.77 15.47 -4.09
N ALA A 402 -2.68 14.42 -3.29
CA ALA A 402 -3.63 13.32 -3.23
C ALA A 402 -4.46 13.31 -1.92
N ASP A 403 -5.74 12.95 -2.06
CA ASP A 403 -6.71 12.90 -0.98
C ASP A 403 -7.08 11.45 -0.61
N GLY A 404 -7.06 11.12 0.69
CA GLY A 404 -7.63 9.85 1.16
C GLY A 404 -9.15 9.91 1.11
N GLU A 405 -9.74 9.37 0.04
CA GLU A 405 -11.17 9.48 -0.25
C GLU A 405 -12.00 8.50 0.58
N CYS A 406 -11.59 7.24 0.64
CA CYS A 406 -12.29 6.18 1.36
C CYS A 406 -11.42 5.73 2.54
N VAL A 407 -11.83 6.08 3.76
CA VAL A 407 -10.98 5.94 4.95
C VAL A 407 -11.74 5.32 6.10
N GLY A 408 -11.22 4.22 6.65
CA GLY A 408 -11.72 3.62 7.88
C GLY A 408 -10.62 2.83 8.58
N ALA A 409 -10.75 2.58 9.89
CA ALA A 409 -9.69 1.89 10.63
C ALA A 409 -9.48 0.45 10.13
N LEU A 410 -10.55 -0.30 9.88
CA LEU A 410 -10.44 -1.68 9.38
C LEU A 410 -10.29 -1.71 7.86
N VAL A 411 -11.19 -1.03 7.13
CA VAL A 411 -11.24 -1.07 5.66
C VAL A 411 -11.37 0.35 5.11
N GLY A 412 -10.50 0.73 4.17
CA GLY A 412 -10.70 1.93 3.37
C GLY A 412 -11.89 1.77 2.42
N LEU A 413 -11.80 0.77 1.54
CA LEU A 413 -12.80 0.45 0.54
C LEU A 413 -13.09 -1.05 0.46
N ALA A 414 -14.36 -1.42 0.49
CA ALA A 414 -14.82 -2.73 0.04
C ALA A 414 -15.41 -2.64 -1.37
N ALA A 415 -14.82 -3.39 -2.30
CA ALA A 415 -15.24 -3.54 -3.69
C ALA A 415 -16.21 -4.71 -3.83
N GLY A 416 -17.51 -4.45 -3.65
CA GLY A 416 -18.56 -5.49 -3.77
C GLY A 416 -19.11 -5.96 -2.42
N LYS A 417 -19.21 -7.28 -2.24
CA LYS A 417 -19.76 -7.94 -1.04
C LYS A 417 -18.81 -7.80 0.15
N LEU A 418 -19.36 -7.53 1.34
CA LEU A 418 -18.57 -7.44 2.57
C LEU A 418 -19.31 -8.05 3.77
N GLU A 419 -18.59 -8.82 4.58
CA GLU A 419 -19.04 -9.29 5.90
C GLU A 419 -18.04 -8.85 6.99
N VAL A 420 -18.51 -8.06 7.96
CA VAL A 420 -17.71 -7.61 9.12
C VAL A 420 -18.43 -7.87 10.43
N SER A 421 -17.73 -8.42 11.42
CA SER A 421 -18.33 -8.61 12.74
C SER A 421 -17.38 -8.46 13.93
N ASN A 422 -17.90 -8.01 15.07
CA ASN A 422 -17.16 -7.94 16.34
C ASN A 422 -15.86 -7.12 16.24
N VAL A 423 -15.91 -5.97 15.57
CA VAL A 423 -14.76 -5.06 15.41
C VAL A 423 -14.90 -3.87 16.34
N LYS A 424 -13.83 -3.52 17.06
CA LYS A 424 -13.81 -2.35 17.96
C LYS A 424 -12.70 -1.38 17.56
N VAL A 425 -12.96 -0.09 17.58
CA VAL A 425 -11.98 0.93 17.16
C VAL A 425 -11.93 2.08 18.17
N SER A 426 -10.74 2.54 18.55
CA SER A 426 -10.52 3.76 19.34
C SER A 426 -9.36 4.61 18.80
N GLY A 427 -9.50 5.95 18.90
CA GLY A 427 -8.51 6.90 18.38
C GLY A 427 -9.13 8.05 17.58
N SER A 428 -8.47 8.45 16.49
CA SER A 428 -8.90 9.50 15.56
C SER A 428 -8.74 9.04 14.11
N ILE A 429 -9.75 9.30 13.29
CA ILE A 429 -9.78 8.98 11.87
C ILE A 429 -10.26 10.20 11.12
N LYS A 430 -9.44 10.67 10.17
CA LYS A 430 -9.70 11.87 9.40
C LYS A 430 -9.33 11.64 7.93
N GLY A 431 -10.27 11.96 7.04
CA GLY A 431 -10.11 11.80 5.60
C GLY A 431 -10.90 12.84 4.80
N TYR A 432 -10.95 12.67 3.48
CA TYR A 432 -11.50 13.67 2.56
C TYR A 432 -13.02 13.55 2.35
N ASP A 433 -13.48 12.42 1.80
CA ASP A 433 -14.90 12.20 1.46
C ASP A 433 -15.56 11.13 2.33
N ALA A 434 -15.47 9.84 1.98
CA ALA A 434 -16.16 8.74 2.65
C ALA A 434 -15.33 8.20 3.84
N VAL A 435 -15.57 8.75 5.01
CA VAL A 435 -14.83 8.44 6.25
C VAL A 435 -15.74 7.70 7.24
N GLY A 436 -15.33 6.51 7.66
CA GLY A 436 -16.05 5.73 8.66
C GLY A 436 -15.17 5.32 9.83
N GLY A 437 -15.76 5.11 11.01
CA GLY A 437 -15.01 4.63 12.16
C GLY A 437 -14.43 3.22 11.97
N VAL A 438 -15.13 2.37 11.22
CA VAL A 438 -14.68 1.00 10.91
C VAL A 438 -14.36 0.85 9.42
N ILE A 439 -15.29 1.25 8.55
CA ILE A 439 -15.17 1.11 7.10
C ILE A 439 -15.39 2.47 6.43
N GLY A 440 -14.49 2.87 5.53
CA GLY A 440 -14.63 4.09 4.75
C GLY A 440 -15.79 4.03 3.77
N ALA A 441 -15.70 3.13 2.78
CA ALA A 441 -16.76 2.96 1.80
C ALA A 441 -16.98 1.49 1.41
N VAL A 442 -18.22 1.18 1.04
CA VAL A 442 -18.55 0.03 0.21
C VAL A 442 -19.04 0.54 -1.13
N ARG A 443 -18.39 0.14 -2.22
CA ARG A 443 -18.79 0.51 -3.58
C ARG A 443 -18.70 -0.70 -4.48
N ASP A 444 -19.55 -0.71 -5.49
CA ASP A 444 -19.36 -1.65 -6.59
C ASP A 444 -18.19 -1.14 -7.44
N GLN A 445 -17.26 -2.03 -7.78
CA GLN A 445 -16.19 -1.75 -8.72
C GLN A 445 -16.15 -2.74 -9.88
N ASP A 446 -17.02 -3.76 -9.86
CA ASP A 446 -17.04 -4.81 -10.87
C ASP A 446 -18.48 -5.30 -11.09
N SER A 447 -19.06 -4.89 -12.22
CA SER A 447 -20.45 -5.21 -12.57
C SER A 447 -20.71 -6.71 -12.78
N ALA A 448 -19.66 -7.54 -12.82
CA ALA A 448 -19.77 -8.99 -13.02
C ALA A 448 -20.12 -9.79 -11.74
N GLU A 449 -20.03 -9.20 -10.55
CA GLU A 449 -20.30 -9.93 -9.30
C GLU A 449 -21.81 -9.89 -8.92
N GLY A 450 -22.47 -11.04 -9.07
CA GLY A 450 -23.93 -11.18 -9.14
C GLY A 450 -24.73 -10.98 -7.85
N THR A 451 -24.14 -10.67 -6.69
CA THR A 451 -24.91 -10.31 -5.47
C THR A 451 -24.18 -9.29 -4.62
N ARG A 452 -24.81 -8.14 -4.41
CA ARG A 452 -24.29 -7.01 -3.63
C ARG A 452 -24.89 -7.04 -2.25
N SER A 453 -24.10 -7.39 -1.24
CA SER A 453 -24.57 -7.42 0.15
C SER A 453 -23.51 -6.89 1.11
N VAL A 454 -23.97 -6.18 2.13
CA VAL A 454 -23.14 -5.66 3.21
C VAL A 454 -23.72 -6.15 4.51
N THR A 455 -22.96 -6.97 5.24
CA THR A 455 -23.37 -7.48 6.56
C THR A 455 -22.39 -6.97 7.61
N ILE A 456 -22.89 -6.13 8.54
CA ILE A 456 -22.06 -5.56 9.61
C ILE A 456 -22.76 -5.77 10.94
N ASN A 457 -22.13 -6.55 11.81
CA ASN A 457 -22.71 -6.92 13.10
C ASN A 457 -21.77 -6.62 14.27
N ASN A 458 -22.33 -6.10 15.36
CA ASN A 458 -21.61 -5.95 16.64
C ASN A 458 -20.29 -5.15 16.55
N CYS A 459 -20.20 -4.19 15.63
CA CYS A 459 -19.03 -3.34 15.51
C CYS A 459 -19.20 -2.08 16.36
N GLU A 460 -18.12 -1.59 16.97
CA GLU A 460 -18.13 -0.46 17.89
C GLU A 460 -17.05 0.56 17.53
N ASN A 461 -17.49 1.78 17.21
CA ASN A 461 -16.61 2.93 17.04
C ASN A 461 -16.57 3.80 18.30
N ASN A 462 -15.39 3.90 18.89
CA ASN A 462 -15.05 4.83 19.96
C ASN A 462 -14.10 5.95 19.48
N ALA A 463 -13.73 5.96 18.20
CA ALA A 463 -12.84 6.96 17.61
C ALA A 463 -13.59 8.20 17.12
N SER A 464 -12.95 9.37 17.13
CA SER A 464 -13.48 10.53 16.41
C SER A 464 -13.32 10.34 14.90
N VAL A 465 -14.37 10.64 14.13
CA VAL A 465 -14.42 10.47 12.68
C VAL A 465 -14.66 11.84 12.03
N THR A 466 -13.77 12.24 11.12
CA THR A 466 -13.82 13.56 10.49
C THR A 466 -13.64 13.47 8.98
N ALA A 467 -14.59 13.99 8.22
CA ALA A 467 -14.43 14.25 6.78
C ALA A 467 -14.14 15.74 6.56
N THR A 468 -13.09 16.07 5.81
CA THR A 468 -12.78 17.49 5.50
C THR A 468 -13.69 18.07 4.43
N PHE A 469 -14.31 17.23 3.61
CA PHE A 469 -15.22 17.68 2.57
C PHE A 469 -16.55 16.92 2.61
N GLY A 470 -16.52 15.59 2.63
CA GLY A 470 -17.70 14.81 2.27
C GLY A 470 -18.48 14.16 3.42
N LYS A 471 -18.50 12.83 3.42
CA LYS A 471 -19.38 11.96 4.19
C LYS A 471 -18.66 11.32 5.38
N ALA A 472 -19.06 11.65 6.61
CA ALA A 472 -18.52 11.01 7.82
C ALA A 472 -19.58 10.17 8.54
N ALA A 473 -19.26 8.94 8.96
CA ALA A 473 -20.18 8.14 9.76
C ALA A 473 -19.49 7.30 10.84
N GLY A 474 -20.24 6.94 11.89
CA GLY A 474 -19.68 6.19 13.01
C GLY A 474 -19.13 4.81 12.64
N VAL A 475 -19.80 4.06 11.76
CA VAL A 475 -19.36 2.68 11.43
C VAL A 475 -18.96 2.58 9.96
N ILE A 476 -19.85 2.97 9.04
CA ILE A 476 -19.63 2.88 7.59
C ILE A 476 -19.78 4.26 6.96
N GLY A 477 -18.69 4.83 6.45
CA GLY A 477 -18.67 6.18 5.89
C GLY A 477 -19.62 6.36 4.70
N TYR A 478 -19.70 5.37 3.80
CA TYR A 478 -20.64 5.40 2.68
C TYR A 478 -20.89 4.03 2.04
N VAL A 479 -22.14 3.71 1.69
CA VAL A 479 -22.48 2.59 0.78
C VAL A 479 -23.04 3.16 -0.52
N GLY A 480 -22.35 2.94 -1.64
CA GLY A 480 -22.70 3.51 -2.94
C GLY A 480 -22.80 2.50 -4.07
N VAL A 481 -23.59 2.82 -5.09
CA VAL A 481 -23.70 2.07 -6.34
C VAL A 481 -23.33 2.94 -7.55
N ASN A 482 -22.82 2.30 -8.60
CA ASN A 482 -22.48 3.00 -9.84
C ASN A 482 -23.70 3.16 -10.78
N ASN A 483 -24.61 2.17 -10.83
CA ASN A 483 -25.81 2.27 -11.67
C ASN A 483 -27.07 2.47 -10.84
N ALA A 484 -28.01 3.24 -11.39
CA ALA A 484 -29.26 3.60 -10.71
C ALA A 484 -30.22 2.42 -10.43
N ASN A 485 -29.99 1.26 -11.04
CA ASN A 485 -30.79 0.04 -10.84
C ASN A 485 -30.13 -0.96 -9.87
N ASP A 486 -28.92 -0.66 -9.41
CA ASP A 486 -28.18 -1.54 -8.53
C ASP A 486 -28.64 -1.34 -7.09
N ALA A 487 -28.77 -2.43 -6.33
CA ALA A 487 -29.11 -2.37 -4.92
C ALA A 487 -28.22 -3.32 -4.10
N TYR A 488 -27.78 -2.83 -2.95
CA TYR A 488 -27.16 -3.59 -1.88
C TYR A 488 -28.23 -4.10 -0.92
N LEU A 489 -28.13 -5.38 -0.56
CA LEU A 489 -28.79 -5.93 0.62
C LEU A 489 -27.93 -5.62 1.84
N CYS A 490 -28.38 -4.68 2.67
CA CYS A 490 -27.67 -4.27 3.87
C CYS A 490 -28.26 -4.95 5.11
N THR A 491 -27.41 -5.59 5.92
CA THR A 491 -27.74 -6.20 7.21
C THR A 491 -26.85 -5.56 8.28
N ILE A 492 -27.39 -4.57 8.99
CA ILE A 492 -26.61 -3.70 9.90
C ILE A 492 -27.13 -3.85 11.32
N ASN A 493 -26.57 -4.74 12.13
CA ASN A 493 -27.12 -5.03 13.46
C ASN A 493 -26.18 -4.78 14.63
N ASN A 494 -26.73 -4.28 15.72
CA ASN A 494 -26.07 -4.16 17.03
C ASN A 494 -24.76 -3.36 16.99
N ASN A 495 -24.61 -2.46 16.02
CA ASN A 495 -23.43 -1.62 15.92
C ASN A 495 -23.56 -0.41 16.82
N LYS A 496 -22.43 0.09 17.32
CA LYS A 496 -22.39 1.20 18.26
C LYS A 496 -21.44 2.28 17.77
N ASN A 497 -21.88 3.52 17.87
CA ASN A 497 -21.00 4.68 17.76
C ASN A 497 -21.05 5.49 19.04
N ASN A 498 -19.90 5.64 19.69
CA ASN A 498 -19.69 6.54 20.82
C ASN A 498 -18.77 7.72 20.44
N GLY A 499 -18.10 7.62 19.30
CA GLY A 499 -17.19 8.62 18.78
C GLY A 499 -17.87 9.86 18.21
N ARG A 500 -17.19 11.00 18.28
CA ARG A 500 -17.60 12.26 17.65
C ARG A 500 -17.51 12.15 16.13
N ILE A 501 -18.55 12.56 15.39
CA ILE A 501 -18.59 12.53 13.92
C ILE A 501 -18.69 13.96 13.37
N GLN A 502 -17.84 14.32 12.40
CA GLN A 502 -17.82 15.66 11.82
C GLN A 502 -17.60 15.63 10.30
N SER A 503 -18.31 16.52 9.59
CA SER A 503 -17.94 16.92 8.23
C SER A 503 -17.76 18.44 8.14
N PHE A 504 -16.85 18.91 7.28
CA PHE A 504 -16.55 20.33 7.09
C PHE A 504 -16.94 20.89 5.72
N GLY A 505 -17.27 20.07 4.72
CA GLY A 505 -17.60 20.58 3.39
C GLY A 505 -19.02 21.12 3.29
N ALA A 506 -19.24 22.07 2.37
CA ALA A 506 -20.54 22.70 2.15
C ALA A 506 -21.67 21.70 1.79
N ASN A 507 -21.32 20.55 1.19
CA ASN A 507 -22.23 19.44 0.89
C ASN A 507 -21.99 18.23 1.82
N GLY A 508 -21.38 18.47 2.98
CA GLY A 508 -20.96 17.45 3.92
C GLY A 508 -22.13 16.78 4.63
N SER A 509 -22.06 15.46 4.78
CA SER A 509 -23.06 14.65 5.48
C SER A 509 -22.46 13.90 6.65
N VAL A 510 -23.23 13.76 7.73
CA VAL A 510 -22.84 12.96 8.90
C VAL A 510 -23.92 11.97 9.29
N ALA A 511 -23.53 10.77 9.74
CA ALA A 511 -24.44 9.80 10.33
C ALA A 511 -23.88 9.10 11.58
N GLY A 512 -24.74 8.77 12.54
CA GLY A 512 -24.33 8.00 13.72
C GLY A 512 -23.79 6.61 13.37
N ILE A 513 -24.33 5.92 12.36
CA ILE A 513 -23.92 4.55 11.99
C ILE A 513 -23.47 4.46 10.53
N LEU A 514 -24.32 4.84 9.58
CA LEU A 514 -24.09 4.58 8.14
C LEU A 514 -24.69 5.69 7.27
N LEU A 515 -23.94 6.11 6.26
CA LEU A 515 -24.47 6.86 5.10
C LEU A 515 -24.58 5.95 3.87
N TYR A 516 -25.61 6.11 3.06
CA TYR A 516 -25.85 5.28 1.89
C TYR A 516 -26.43 6.07 0.72
N ASP A 517 -26.24 5.57 -0.50
CA ASP A 517 -26.95 6.06 -1.68
C ASP A 517 -28.41 5.59 -1.64
N GLY A 518 -29.38 6.50 -1.73
CA GLY A 518 -30.80 6.15 -1.71
C GLY A 518 -31.20 5.16 -2.82
N ARG A 519 -30.47 5.14 -3.94
CA ARG A 519 -30.65 4.17 -5.04
C ARG A 519 -30.13 2.79 -4.67
N ALA A 520 -29.10 2.74 -3.83
CA ALA A 520 -28.40 1.51 -3.44
C ALA A 520 -29.12 0.70 -2.36
N PHE A 521 -30.06 1.26 -1.60
CA PHE A 521 -30.59 0.55 -0.44
C PHE A 521 -31.79 -0.33 -0.82
N ASN A 522 -31.63 -1.64 -0.79
CA ASN A 522 -32.71 -2.58 -1.08
C ASN A 522 -33.80 -2.52 0.02
N GLY A 523 -35.08 -2.57 -0.34
CA GLY A 523 -36.22 -2.63 0.60
C GLY A 523 -36.23 -3.85 1.55
N SER A 524 -35.44 -4.87 1.22
CA SER A 524 -35.20 -6.04 2.09
C SER A 524 -34.07 -5.83 3.11
N SER A 525 -33.41 -4.68 3.09
CA SER A 525 -32.33 -4.36 4.04
C SER A 525 -32.87 -4.17 5.46
N VAL A 526 -32.05 -4.56 6.44
CA VAL A 526 -32.39 -4.54 7.86
C VAL A 526 -31.34 -3.76 8.66
N ALA A 527 -31.80 -3.02 9.67
CA ALA A 527 -30.93 -2.32 10.59
C ALA A 527 -31.49 -2.39 12.01
N ASN A 528 -30.96 -3.28 12.85
CA ASN A 528 -31.54 -3.55 14.16
C ASN A 528 -30.58 -3.33 15.32
N GLY A 529 -31.07 -2.78 16.43
CA GLY A 529 -30.31 -2.73 17.68
C GLY A 529 -29.09 -1.78 17.67
N ASN A 530 -28.97 -0.90 16.69
CA ASN A 530 -27.81 0.00 16.58
C ASN A 530 -27.93 1.20 17.53
N VAL A 531 -26.82 1.65 18.09
CA VAL A 531 -26.79 2.69 19.12
C VAL A 531 -25.83 3.81 18.72
N ASN A 532 -26.28 5.05 18.79
CA ASN A 532 -25.43 6.23 18.65
C ASN A 532 -25.48 7.06 19.92
N THR A 533 -24.34 7.21 20.60
CA THR A 533 -24.16 8.13 21.72
C THR A 533 -23.22 9.29 21.35
N GLY A 534 -22.50 9.17 20.23
CA GLY A 534 -21.58 10.18 19.73
C GLY A 534 -22.27 11.41 19.14
N ASN A 535 -21.70 12.58 19.41
CA ASN A 535 -22.19 13.84 18.86
C ASN A 535 -21.82 14.00 17.38
N LEU A 536 -22.70 14.63 16.62
CA LEU A 536 -22.63 14.85 15.18
C LEU A 536 -22.45 16.35 14.88
N TYR A 537 -21.59 16.70 13.93
CA TYR A 537 -21.26 18.08 13.59
C TYR A 537 -21.28 18.29 12.07
N ILE A 538 -22.05 19.28 11.62
CA ILE A 538 -22.16 19.69 10.21
C ILE A 538 -21.90 21.20 10.07
N PRO A 539 -21.40 21.69 8.93
CA PRO A 539 -21.18 23.12 8.73
C PRO A 539 -22.52 23.85 8.52
N GLU A 540 -22.66 25.07 9.06
CA GLU A 540 -23.89 25.88 8.98
C GLU A 540 -24.31 26.14 7.53
N VAL A 541 -23.34 26.41 6.65
CA VAL A 541 -23.58 26.65 5.20
C VAL A 541 -24.32 25.49 4.54
N ALA A 542 -24.10 24.27 5.03
CA ALA A 542 -24.74 23.08 4.50
C ALA A 542 -26.28 23.17 4.67
N LEU A 543 -26.78 23.71 5.78
CA LEU A 543 -28.21 23.84 6.09
C LEU A 543 -29.00 24.70 5.08
N SER A 544 -28.31 25.54 4.31
CA SER A 544 -28.92 26.51 3.39
C SER A 544 -29.04 26.05 1.93
N SER A 545 -28.43 24.90 1.58
CA SER A 545 -28.43 24.38 0.21
C SER A 545 -29.77 23.67 -0.09
N ASN A 546 -30.46 24.06 -1.16
CA ASN A 546 -31.79 23.57 -1.55
C ASN A 546 -31.80 22.12 -2.10
N GLY A 547 -31.24 21.18 -1.33
CA GLY A 547 -31.32 19.75 -1.55
C GLY A 547 -29.97 19.14 -1.87
N THR A 548 -29.33 18.53 -0.86
CA THR A 548 -28.80 17.15 -0.86
C THR A 548 -27.92 16.92 0.39
N THR A 549 -28.60 16.64 1.52
CA THR A 549 -28.17 15.80 2.67
C THR A 549 -27.35 16.42 3.81
N HIS A 550 -27.92 16.34 5.03
CA HIS A 550 -27.39 16.91 6.29
C HIS A 550 -27.81 16.05 7.51
N GLY A 551 -26.87 15.82 8.43
CA GLY A 551 -27.07 15.39 9.83
C GLY A 551 -28.09 14.29 10.15
N PHE A 552 -27.69 13.02 10.15
CA PHE A 552 -28.56 11.88 10.48
C PHE A 552 -28.19 11.22 11.81
N GLY A 553 -29.15 11.04 12.71
CA GLY A 553 -28.91 10.36 14.00
C GLY A 553 -28.41 8.92 13.88
N PHE A 554 -28.77 8.23 12.79
CA PHE A 554 -28.47 6.82 12.55
C PHE A 554 -28.02 6.51 11.13
N LEU A 555 -29.01 6.50 10.23
CA LEU A 555 -28.87 6.14 8.84
C LEU A 555 -29.18 7.37 8.00
N GLY A 556 -28.30 7.71 7.06
CA GLY A 556 -28.51 8.85 6.18
C GLY A 556 -28.41 8.50 4.71
N ALA A 557 -29.44 8.83 3.93
CA ALA A 557 -29.36 8.79 2.47
C ALA A 557 -28.58 10.02 2.00
N SER A 558 -27.57 9.86 1.10
CA SER A 558 -26.67 10.93 0.65
C SER A 558 -27.04 11.57 -0.72
N VAL A 559 -28.13 11.15 -1.37
CA VAL A 559 -28.55 11.70 -2.69
C VAL A 559 -30.07 11.74 -2.86
N THR A 560 -30.58 12.76 -3.57
CA THR A 560 -31.97 12.89 -4.05
C THR A 560 -32.23 11.92 -5.20
N GLY A 561 -32.72 10.73 -4.89
CA GLY A 561 -33.18 9.73 -5.84
C GLY A 561 -34.26 8.87 -5.19
N LYS A 562 -35.11 8.20 -5.99
CA LYS A 562 -36.27 7.38 -5.55
C LYS A 562 -35.99 6.72 -4.18
N ILE A 563 -36.75 7.14 -3.17
CA ILE A 563 -36.65 6.57 -1.83
C ILE A 563 -36.95 5.07 -1.93
N PRO A 564 -36.16 4.19 -1.28
CA PRO A 564 -36.38 2.76 -1.34
C PRO A 564 -37.82 2.38 -1.06
N ASN A 565 -38.34 1.39 -1.80
CA ASN A 565 -39.55 0.70 -1.40
C ASN A 565 -39.33 0.15 0.03
N ALA A 566 -40.11 0.64 1.00
CA ALA A 566 -40.16 0.27 2.42
C ALA A 566 -39.08 -0.70 2.94
N CYS A 567 -38.07 -0.20 3.65
CA CYS A 567 -37.16 -1.02 4.45
C CYS A 567 -37.95 -1.72 5.57
N THR A 568 -38.15 -3.03 5.48
CA THR A 568 -39.10 -3.76 6.33
C THR A 568 -38.57 -4.14 7.74
N GLY A 569 -37.29 -3.87 8.05
CA GLY A 569 -36.65 -4.34 9.28
C GLY A 569 -35.71 -3.34 9.97
N ILE A 570 -36.16 -2.10 10.20
CA ILE A 570 -35.42 -1.12 11.02
C ILE A 570 -36.05 -1.04 12.41
N THR A 571 -35.49 -1.75 13.41
CA THR A 571 -36.07 -1.83 14.76
C THR A 571 -35.04 -1.71 15.88
N GLY A 572 -35.43 -1.21 17.05
CA GLY A 572 -34.58 -1.21 18.25
C GLY A 572 -33.32 -0.33 18.19
N ASN A 573 -33.24 0.65 17.29
CA ASN A 573 -32.11 1.58 17.21
C ASN A 573 -32.32 2.79 18.14
N THR A 574 -31.26 3.29 18.81
CA THR A 574 -31.38 4.33 19.87
C THR A 574 -30.32 5.43 19.80
N ASN A 575 -30.73 6.71 19.73
CA ASN A 575 -29.82 7.87 19.63
C ASN A 575 -29.89 8.71 20.90
N SER A 576 -28.74 8.91 21.52
CA SER A 576 -28.56 9.89 22.58
C SER A 576 -27.47 10.92 22.26
N GLY A 577 -26.78 10.79 21.13
CA GLY A 577 -25.86 11.82 20.65
C GLY A 577 -26.61 13.08 20.24
N LYS A 578 -25.94 14.24 20.23
CA LYS A 578 -26.49 15.54 19.81
C LYS A 578 -26.01 15.94 18.43
N LEU A 579 -26.78 16.78 17.72
CA LEU A 579 -26.43 17.32 16.41
C LEU A 579 -26.14 18.81 16.52
N TYR A 580 -25.02 19.24 15.94
CA TYR A 580 -24.55 20.61 15.98
C TYR A 580 -24.34 21.17 14.57
N ALA A 581 -24.83 22.39 14.34
CA ALA A 581 -24.38 23.26 13.27
C ALA A 581 -23.09 23.96 13.70
N VAL A 582 -22.09 23.98 12.83
CA VAL A 582 -20.80 24.61 13.08
C VAL A 582 -20.67 25.88 12.23
N SER A 583 -20.53 27.03 12.88
CA SER A 583 -20.28 28.33 12.26
C SER A 583 -19.01 28.94 12.84
N GLY A 584 -17.91 28.89 12.09
CA GLY A 584 -16.60 29.28 12.61
C GLY A 584 -16.21 28.45 13.84
N ASN A 585 -16.11 29.10 15.01
CA ASN A 585 -15.79 28.45 16.30
C ASN A 585 -17.03 28.17 17.17
N GLU A 586 -18.23 28.54 16.71
CA GLU A 586 -19.46 28.38 17.47
C GLU A 586 -20.20 27.11 17.02
N ASN A 587 -20.72 26.36 18.00
CA ASN A 587 -21.53 25.18 17.77
C ASN A 587 -22.95 25.46 18.28
N GLU A 588 -23.92 25.51 17.36
CA GLU A 588 -25.33 25.62 17.71
C GLU A 588 -25.96 24.22 17.72
N GLU A 589 -26.54 23.83 18.86
CA GLU A 589 -27.29 22.57 18.96
C GLU A 589 -28.57 22.69 18.13
N ILE A 590 -28.70 21.88 17.09
CA ILE A 590 -29.90 21.84 16.27
C ILE A 590 -30.90 20.92 16.98
N SER A 591 -32.00 21.50 17.46
CA SER A 591 -33.09 20.73 18.06
C SER A 591 -33.73 19.81 17.02
N GLY A 592 -33.81 18.52 17.32
CA GLY A 592 -34.40 17.52 16.43
C GLY A 592 -33.35 16.73 15.66
N ILE A 593 -32.73 15.74 16.32
CA ILE A 593 -32.15 14.65 15.55
C ILE A 593 -33.29 13.91 14.91
N VAL A 594 -33.44 14.14 13.61
CA VAL A 594 -34.39 13.37 12.84
C VAL A 594 -33.89 11.93 12.83
N LEU A 595 -34.64 11.07 13.54
CA LEU A 595 -34.69 9.65 13.27
C LEU A 595 -35.23 9.46 11.84
N PHE A 596 -34.45 9.77 10.80
CA PHE A 596 -34.86 9.47 9.42
C PHE A 596 -34.64 7.97 9.15
N ALA A 597 -35.59 7.18 9.66
CA ALA A 597 -35.90 5.83 9.23
C ALA A 597 -37.40 5.69 8.86
N GLN A 598 -38.13 6.79 8.65
CA GLN A 598 -39.54 6.71 8.25
C GLN A 598 -39.68 6.67 6.73
N ASN A 599 -39.60 5.46 6.19
CA ASN A 599 -40.48 5.07 5.08
C ASN A 599 -41.08 3.67 5.31
N CYS A 600 -41.43 3.38 6.56
CA CYS A 600 -42.23 2.20 6.91
C CYS A 600 -43.72 2.50 7.13
N ILE A 601 -44.18 3.76 6.98
CA ILE A 601 -45.62 4.07 7.14
C ILE A 601 -46.12 4.90 5.95
N ALA A 602 -46.88 4.20 5.11
CA ALA A 602 -47.97 4.67 4.26
C ALA A 602 -47.66 5.57 3.05
N LYS A 603 -47.99 5.02 1.87
CA LYS A 603 -48.64 5.71 0.74
C LYS A 603 -49.28 7.04 1.14
N THR A 604 -48.72 8.16 0.70
CA THR A 604 -49.43 9.29 0.06
C THR A 604 -48.40 10.34 -0.34
N GLY A 605 -48.49 10.83 -1.58
CA GLY A 605 -47.53 11.80 -2.12
C GLY A 605 -47.65 13.18 -1.48
N SER A 606 -46.84 13.46 -0.47
CA SER A 606 -46.67 14.79 0.10
C SER A 606 -45.20 15.23 0.05
N ASP A 607 -45.01 16.50 -0.31
CA ASP A 607 -43.75 17.20 -0.54
C ASP A 607 -42.79 17.18 0.66
N TYR A 608 -41.49 17.10 0.37
CA TYR A 608 -40.36 17.08 1.32
C TYR A 608 -40.37 18.25 2.32
N THR A 609 -40.93 19.39 1.92
CA THR A 609 -40.99 20.64 2.69
C THR A 609 -41.90 20.54 3.92
N ALA A 610 -42.97 19.73 3.86
CA ALA A 610 -43.95 19.63 4.95
C ALA A 610 -43.43 18.86 6.18
N LEU A 611 -42.41 18.01 6.03
CA LEU A 611 -41.81 17.22 7.11
C LEU A 611 -40.81 18.01 7.96
N VAL A 612 -40.18 19.04 7.38
CA VAL A 612 -39.25 19.93 8.08
C VAL A 612 -39.99 20.89 9.02
N GLU A 613 -41.21 21.30 8.66
CA GLU A 613 -42.05 22.15 9.52
C GLU A 613 -42.68 21.39 10.69
N ALA A 614 -42.91 20.07 10.57
CA ALA A 614 -43.51 19.28 11.63
C ALA A 614 -42.57 18.96 12.81
N ASN A 615 -41.27 19.25 12.69
CA ASN A 615 -40.25 19.03 13.73
C ASN A 615 -39.63 20.35 14.28
N LYS A 616 -40.21 21.51 13.94
CA LYS A 616 -40.04 22.75 14.72
C LYS A 616 -41.09 22.80 15.82
#